data_AF-A0A945KZ31-F1
#
_entry.id   AF-A0A945KZ31-F1
#
_cell.length_a   1.000
_cell.length_b   1.000
_cell.length_c   1.000
_cell.angle_alpha   90.00
_cell.angle_beta   90.00
_cell.angle_gamma   90.00
#
_symmetry.space_group_name_H-M   'P 1'
#
loop_
_entity.id
_entity.type
_entity.pdbx_description
1 polymer ?
#
loop_
_entity_poly.entity_id
_entity_poly.type
_entity_poly.pdbx_seq_one_letter_code
_entity_poly.pdbx_strand_id
1 'polypeptide(L)'
;WQLHQVYSDAQTCDWVVDSCVNAKMGCVACKQPVIESIQAELLPMQERIAKYQADPDLIKQIIHEGSDKARGVAQETMAEVRESMGITY
;
A
#
# COMPACT_ATOMS: atom_id res chain seq x y z
N TRP A 1 13.90 -15.30 -3.81
CA TRP A 1 12.86 -16.30 -4.09
C TRP A 1 11.48 -15.79 -3.72
N GLN A 2 11.23 -15.34 -2.49
CA GLN A 2 9.92 -14.91 -1.99
C GLN A 2 9.25 -13.84 -2.87
N LEU A 3 10.01 -12.89 -3.40
CA LEU A 3 9.46 -11.90 -4.32
C LEU A 3 8.95 -12.50 -5.62
N HIS A 4 9.54 -13.58 -6.15
CA HIS A 4 8.98 -14.28 -7.31
C HIS A 4 7.62 -14.90 -6.99
N GLN A 5 7.41 -15.38 -5.75
CA GLN A 5 6.12 -15.95 -5.35
C GLN A 5 4.99 -14.91 -5.33
N VAL A 6 5.33 -13.62 -5.26
CA VAL A 6 4.37 -12.50 -5.27
C VAL A 6 4.27 -11.87 -6.66
N TYR A 7 5.41 -11.70 -7.34
CA TYR A 7 5.57 -10.83 -8.51
C TYR A 7 5.83 -11.56 -9.83
N SER A 8 5.89 -12.88 -9.82
CA SER A 8 6.16 -13.67 -11.02
C SER A 8 5.10 -14.75 -11.19
N ASP A 9 4.77 -15.04 -12.44
CA ASP A 9 3.87 -16.15 -12.77
C ASP A 9 4.59 -17.51 -12.65
N ALA A 10 3.81 -18.60 -12.80
CA ALA A 10 4.34 -19.96 -12.71
C ALA A 10 5.44 -20.23 -13.75
N GLN A 11 5.25 -19.75 -14.99
CA GLN A 11 6.23 -19.93 -16.07
C GLN A 11 7.57 -19.26 -15.74
N THR A 12 7.54 -18.03 -15.25
CA THR A 12 8.72 -17.30 -14.82
C THR A 12 9.39 -17.99 -13.62
N CYS A 13 8.59 -18.49 -12.66
CA CYS A 13 9.13 -19.23 -11.53
C CYS A 13 9.86 -20.50 -11.95
N ASP A 14 9.27 -21.30 -12.86
CA ASP A 14 9.88 -22.52 -13.39
C ASP A 14 11.20 -22.21 -14.11
N TRP A 15 11.21 -21.15 -14.93
CA TRP A 15 12.41 -20.67 -15.59
C TRP A 15 13.49 -20.20 -14.60
N VAL A 16 13.12 -19.51 -13.53
CA VAL A 16 14.06 -19.09 -12.47
C VAL A 16 14.64 -20.31 -11.75
N VAL A 17 13.82 -21.32 -11.42
CA VAL A 17 14.31 -22.54 -10.77
C VAL A 17 15.32 -23.26 -11.68
N ASP A 18 15.00 -23.46 -12.95
CA ASP A 18 15.94 -24.10 -13.88
C ASP A 18 17.20 -23.27 -14.10
N SER A 19 17.08 -21.95 -14.27
CA SER A 19 18.20 -21.11 -14.67
C SER A 19 19.10 -20.70 -13.50
N CYS A 20 18.51 -20.35 -12.36
CA CYS A 20 19.23 -19.83 -11.20
C CYS A 20 19.87 -20.95 -10.37
N VAL A 21 19.15 -22.06 -10.12
CA VAL A 21 19.68 -23.19 -9.32
C VAL A 21 20.81 -23.90 -10.05
N ASN A 22 20.71 -24.02 -11.37
CA ASN A 22 21.71 -24.67 -12.20
C ASN A 22 22.82 -23.71 -12.71
N ALA A 23 22.92 -22.50 -12.15
CA ALA A 23 23.93 -21.49 -12.52
C ALA A 23 24.00 -21.14 -14.02
N LYS A 24 22.89 -21.28 -14.76
CA LYS A 24 22.76 -20.90 -16.17
C LYS A 24 22.57 -19.39 -16.36
N MET A 25 22.32 -18.66 -15.25
CA MET A 25 21.96 -17.25 -15.24
C MET A 25 22.59 -16.50 -14.05
N GLY A 26 22.92 -15.22 -14.24
CA GLY A 26 23.35 -14.32 -13.18
C GLY A 26 22.20 -13.74 -12.35
N CYS A 27 22.50 -13.31 -11.12
CA CYS A 27 21.51 -12.79 -10.18
C CYS A 27 20.74 -11.56 -10.67
N VAL A 28 21.33 -10.73 -11.54
CA VAL A 28 20.67 -9.55 -12.10
C VAL A 28 19.53 -9.96 -13.04
N ALA A 29 19.80 -10.89 -13.97
CA ALA A 29 18.79 -11.38 -14.90
C ALA A 29 17.67 -12.15 -14.18
N CYS A 30 18.00 -12.90 -13.11
CA CYS A 30 17.00 -13.53 -12.24
C CYS A 30 16.06 -12.49 -11.60
N LYS A 31 16.58 -11.34 -11.18
CA LYS A 31 15.79 -10.27 -10.54
C LYS A 31 14.99 -9.42 -11.53
N GLN A 32 15.36 -9.41 -12.80
CA GLN A 32 14.77 -8.51 -13.80
C GLN A 32 13.23 -8.62 -13.89
N PRO A 33 12.61 -9.81 -13.96
CA PRO A 33 11.15 -9.92 -14.01
C PRO A 33 10.46 -9.35 -12.76
N VAL A 34 11.07 -9.53 -11.58
CA VAL A 34 10.53 -8.97 -10.33
C VAL A 34 10.62 -7.46 -10.32
N ILE A 35 11.73 -6.90 -10.80
CA ILE A 35 11.92 -5.44 -10.89
C ILE A 35 10.86 -4.83 -11.80
N GLU A 36 10.63 -5.44 -12.96
CA GLU A 36 9.64 -4.97 -13.92
C GLU A 36 8.22 -5.02 -13.35
N SER A 37 7.84 -6.13 -12.70
CA SER A 37 6.54 -6.24 -12.03
C SER A 37 6.36 -5.21 -10.92
N ILE A 38 7.36 -5.01 -10.07
CA ILE A 38 7.31 -4.00 -8.99
C ILE A 38 7.19 -2.59 -9.58
N GLN A 39 7.97 -2.28 -10.62
CA GLN A 39 7.88 -0.97 -11.27
C GLN A 39 6.50 -0.74 -11.89
N ALA A 40 5.94 -1.74 -12.57
CA ALA A 40 4.60 -1.67 -13.14
C ALA A 40 3.52 -1.44 -12.06
N GLU A 41 3.65 -2.07 -10.89
CA GLU A 41 2.74 -1.85 -9.76
C GLU A 41 2.89 -0.44 -9.15
N LEU A 42 4.12 0.03 -8.97
CA LEU A 42 4.41 1.31 -8.30
C LEU A 42 4.14 2.52 -9.20
N LEU A 43 4.31 2.40 -10.52
CA LEU A 43 4.17 3.50 -11.47
C LEU A 43 2.84 4.27 -11.31
N PRO A 44 1.64 3.63 -11.30
CA PRO A 44 0.39 4.36 -11.10
C PRO A 44 0.29 5.04 -9.72
N MET A 45 0.92 4.49 -8.68
CA MET A 45 0.97 5.14 -7.36
C MET A 45 1.85 6.39 -7.39
N GLN A 46 2.98 6.33 -8.08
CA GLN A 46 3.91 7.45 -8.27
C GLN A 46 3.29 8.56 -9.13
N GLU A 47 2.56 8.21 -10.19
CA GLU A 47 1.83 9.21 -10.99
C GLU A 47 0.76 9.92 -10.15
N ARG A 48 0.05 9.18 -9.30
CA ARG A 48 -0.95 9.76 -8.38
C ARG A 48 -0.32 10.64 -7.31
N ILE A 49 0.86 10.29 -6.78
CA ILE A 49 1.50 11.06 -5.71
C ILE A 49 1.91 12.46 -6.15
N ALA A 50 2.22 12.63 -7.45
CA ALA A 50 2.62 13.92 -8.02
C ALA A 50 1.58 15.03 -7.77
N LYS A 51 0.28 14.70 -7.85
CA LYS A 51 -0.82 15.64 -7.55
C LYS A 51 -0.74 16.16 -6.10
N TYR A 52 -0.49 15.27 -5.15
CA TYR A 52 -0.44 15.61 -3.73
C TYR A 52 0.88 16.30 -3.33
N GLN A 53 1.97 16.01 -4.03
CA GLN A 53 3.24 16.71 -3.84
C GLN A 53 3.19 18.14 -4.38
N ALA A 54 2.48 18.37 -5.49
CA ALA A 54 2.29 19.70 -6.06
C ALA A 54 1.41 20.61 -5.18
N ASP A 55 0.51 20.01 -4.37
CA ASP A 55 -0.38 20.74 -3.46
C ASP A 55 -0.45 20.06 -2.08
N PRO A 56 0.45 20.45 -1.15
CA PRO A 56 0.44 19.93 0.22
C PRO A 56 -0.81 20.32 1.03
N ASP A 57 -1.50 21.40 0.68
CA ASP A 57 -2.69 21.84 1.41
C ASP A 57 -3.90 20.93 1.13
N LEU A 58 -3.97 20.34 -0.08
CA LEU A 58 -4.93 19.29 -0.39
C LEU A 58 -4.85 18.10 0.60
N ILE A 59 -3.64 17.68 0.99
CA ILE A 59 -3.46 16.59 1.98
C ILE A 59 -4.06 17.01 3.33
N LYS A 60 -3.76 18.24 3.79
CA LYS A 60 -4.29 18.76 5.05
C LYS A 60 -5.81 18.82 5.02
N GLN A 61 -6.39 19.28 3.91
CA GLN A 61 -7.84 19.34 3.74
C GLN A 61 -8.47 17.95 3.85
N ILE A 62 -7.93 16.95 3.15
CA ILE A 62 -8.42 15.56 3.21
C ILE A 62 -8.38 15.02 4.66
N ILE A 63 -7.28 15.28 5.38
CA ILE A 63 -7.13 14.86 6.79
C ILE A 63 -8.15 15.58 7.69
N HIS A 64 -8.34 16.89 7.50
CA HIS A 64 -9.29 17.68 8.28
C HIS A 64 -10.72 17.17 8.07
N GLU A 65 -11.15 16.99 6.82
CA GLU A 65 -12.48 16.48 6.49
C GLU A 65 -12.72 15.08 7.06
N GLY A 66 -11.72 14.19 6.97
CA GLY A 66 -11.78 12.86 7.57
C GLY A 66 -11.87 12.92 9.10
N SER A 67 -11.11 13.82 9.72
CA SER A 67 -11.11 14.03 11.17
C SER A 67 -12.45 14.56 11.68
N ASP A 68 -13.08 15.47 10.94
CA ASP A 68 -14.38 16.03 11.33
C ASP A 68 -15.49 14.98 11.23
N LYS A 69 -15.48 14.15 10.19
CA LYS A 69 -16.41 13.00 10.08
C LYS A 69 -16.22 12.01 11.22
N ALA A 70 -14.97 11.62 11.50
CA ALA A 70 -14.66 10.71 12.60
C ALA A 70 -15.04 11.31 13.97
N ARG A 71 -14.86 12.62 14.15
CA ARG A 71 -15.24 13.32 15.38
C ARG A 71 -16.76 13.28 15.61
N GLY A 72 -17.57 13.43 14.57
CA GLY A 72 -19.02 13.30 14.69
C GLY A 72 -19.43 11.94 15.27
N VAL A 73 -18.94 10.86 14.65
CA VAL A 73 -19.20 9.49 15.14
C VAL A 73 -18.68 9.29 16.57
N ALA A 74 -17.47 9.77 16.86
CA ALA A 74 -16.90 9.65 18.20
C ALA A 74 -17.72 10.42 19.25
N GLN A 75 -18.29 11.59 18.90
CA GLN A 75 -19.15 12.35 19.80
C GLN A 75 -20.44 11.61 20.12
N GLU A 76 -21.08 11.00 19.12
CA GLU A 76 -22.27 10.15 19.29
C GLU A 76 -21.96 8.98 20.22
N THR A 77 -20.89 8.23 19.94
CA THR A 77 -20.46 7.11 20.80
C THR A 77 -20.17 7.57 22.23
N MET A 78 -19.48 8.70 22.40
CA MET A 78 -19.18 9.22 23.73
C MET A 78 -20.41 9.75 24.46
N ALA A 79 -21.49 10.12 23.78
CA ALA A 79 -22.76 10.44 24.41
C ALA A 79 -23.37 9.18 25.05
N GLU A 80 -23.46 8.09 24.29
CA GLU A 80 -23.96 6.79 24.77
C GLU A 80 -23.13 6.24 25.94
N VAL A 81 -21.80 6.36 25.86
CA VAL A 81 -20.90 5.96 26.96
C VAL A 81 -21.18 6.78 28.22
N ARG A 82 -21.31 8.11 28.12
CA ARG A 82 -21.58 8.97 29.28
C ARG A 82 -22.94 8.68 29.90
N GLU A 83 -23.96 8.45 29.07
CA GLU A 83 -25.29 8.04 29.51
C GLU A 83 -25.21 6.71 30.28
N SER A 84 -24.54 5.71 29.70
CA SER A 84 -24.39 4.38 30.33
C SER A 84 -23.60 4.42 31.65
N MET A 85 -22.65 5.35 31.78
CA MET A 85 -21.88 5.53 33.01
C MET A 85 -22.55 6.48 34.02
N GLY A 86 -23.68 7.10 33.68
CA GLY A 86 -24.38 8.06 34.55
C GLY A 86 -23.63 9.37 34.78
N ILE A 87 -22.80 9.80 33.82
CA ILE A 87 -21.99 11.04 33.88
C ILE A 87 -22.64 12.17 33.04
N THR A 88 -23.93 12.06 32.73
CA THR A 88 -24.69 13.09 32.03
C THR A 88 -25.04 14.22 33.01
N TYR A 89 -24.57 15.45 32.73
CA TYR A 89 -25.01 16.69 33.40
C TYR A 89 -25.88 17.50 32.44
#